data_AF-A0A941QY97-F1
#
_entry.id   AF-A0A941QY97-F1
#
_cell.length_a   1.000
_cell.length_b   1.000
_cell.length_c   1.000
_cell.angle_alpha   90.00
_cell.angle_beta   90.00
_cell.angle_gamma   90.00
#
_symmetry.space_group_name_H-M   'P 1'
#
loop_
_entity.id
_entity.type
_entity.pdbx_description
1 polymer ?
#
loop_
_entity_poly.entity_id
_entity_poly.type
_entity_poly.pdbx_seq_one_letter_code
_entity_poly.pdbx_strand_id
1 'polypeptide(L)' 'MDQQAITAYLEYLVIHRQVSPATRRTALNAPAYLYKQFSGRDDDGFKPGSFKRSSKAKKLPVVLSNQALRIFAHWLTL' A
#
# COMPACT_ATOMS: atom_id res chain seq x y z
N MET A 1 14.09 0.78 -16.07
CA MET A 1 13.39 -0.47 -15.72
C MET A 1 12.21 -0.64 -16.66
N ASP A 2 12.02 -1.84 -17.20
CA ASP A 2 10.91 -2.16 -18.11
C ASP A 2 9.62 -2.51 -17.34
N GLN A 3 8.46 -2.33 -17.97
CA GLN A 3 7.14 -2.60 -17.38
C GLN A 3 6.99 -4.06 -16.92
N GLN A 4 7.61 -5.01 -17.64
CA GLN A 4 7.60 -6.42 -17.27
C GLN A 4 8.31 -6.67 -15.93
N ALA A 5 9.42 -5.96 -15.68
CA ALA A 5 10.16 -6.07 -14.43
C ALA A 5 9.35 -5.53 -13.23
N ILE A 6 8.58 -4.46 -13.43
CA ILE A 6 7.68 -3.90 -12.41
C ILE A 6 6.59 -4.91 -12.08
N THR A 7 5.97 -5.53 -13.08
CA THR A 7 4.95 -6.57 -12.88
C THR A 7 5.51 -7.78 -12.13
N ALA A 8 6.65 -8.32 -12.58
CA ALA A 8 7.29 -9.47 -11.94
C ALA A 8 7.66 -9.19 -10.47
N TYR A 9 8.16 -7.98 -10.18
CA TYR A 9 8.46 -7.58 -8.81
C TYR A 9 7.19 -7.49 -7.94
N LEU A 10 6.11 -6.92 -8.47
CA LEU A 10 4.85 -6.85 -7.75
C LEU A 10 4.22 -8.22 -7.51
N GLU A 11 4.34 -9.15 -8.45
CA GLU A 11 3.91 -10.55 -8.30
C GLU A 11 4.74 -11.29 -7.26
N TYR A 12 6.06 -11.11 -7.28
CA TYR A 12 6.95 -11.65 -6.25
C TYR A 12 6.53 -11.20 -4.85
N LEU A 13 6.18 -9.93 -4.67
CA LEU A 13 5.69 -9.43 -3.37
C LEU A 13 4.39 -10.12 -2.92
N VAL A 14 3.51 -10.49 -3.85
CA VAL A 14 2.26 -11.20 -3.51
C VAL A 14 2.52 -12.65 -3.17
N ILE A 15 3.24 -13.35 -4.04
CA ILE A 15 3.39 -14.81 -3.97
C ILE A 15 4.36 -15.19 -2.87
N HIS A 16 5.51 -14.50 -2.79
CA HIS A 16 6.62 -14.91 -1.91
C HIS A 16 6.67 -14.13 -0.60
N ARG A 17 6.17 -12.89 -0.58
CA ARG A 17 6.14 -12.04 0.62
C ARG A 17 4.76 -11.94 1.26
N GLN A 18 3.74 -12.55 0.65
CA GLN A 18 2.35 -12.57 1.14
C GLN A 18 1.82 -11.19 1.53
N VAL A 19 2.25 -10.14 0.82
CA VAL A 19 1.88 -8.77 1.20
C VAL A 19 0.42 -8.50 0.92
N SER A 20 -0.20 -7.67 1.76
CA SER A 20 -1.57 -7.25 1.55
C SER A 20 -1.73 -6.51 0.21
N PRO A 21 -2.91 -6.55 -0.42
CA PRO A 21 -3.21 -5.76 -1.61
C PRO A 21 -2.92 -4.25 -1.45
N ALA A 22 -3.09 -3.72 -0.24
CA ALA A 22 -2.75 -2.32 0.08
C ALA A 22 -1.23 -2.08 0.06
N THR A 23 -0.45 -3.01 0.61
CA THR A 23 1.02 -2.97 0.60
C THR A 23 1.57 -3.05 -0.82
N ARG A 24 1.01 -3.93 -1.67
CA ARG A 24 1.35 -4.00 -3.09
C ARG A 24 1.05 -2.70 -3.84
N ARG A 25 -0.08 -2.03 -3.53
CA ARG A 25 -0.43 -0.74 -4.12
C ARG A 25 0.58 0.35 -3.76
N THR A 26 1.01 0.40 -2.50
CA THR A 26 2.09 1.30 -2.08
C THR A 26 3.40 0.97 -2.79
N ALA A 27 3.72 -0.32 -2.96
CA ALA A 27 4.91 -0.76 -3.68
C ALA A 27 4.87 -0.41 -5.18
N LEU A 28 3.69 -0.30 -5.81
CA LEU A 28 3.54 0.18 -7.20
C LEU A 28 3.82 1.68 -7.32
N ASN A 29 3.49 2.48 -6.30
CA ASN A 29 3.68 3.93 -6.34
C ASN A 29 5.16 4.33 -6.44
N ALA A 30 6.07 3.58 -5.79
CA ALA A 30 7.51 3.85 -5.81
C ALA A 30 8.15 3.75 -7.22
N PRO A 31 8.03 2.64 -7.97
CA PRO A 31 8.54 2.53 -9.33
C PRO A 31 7.78 3.42 -10.31
N ALA A 32 6.48 3.67 -10.12
CA ALA A 32 5.73 4.63 -10.94
C ALA A 32 6.28 6.06 -10.77
N TYR A 33 6.58 6.46 -9.53
CA TYR A 33 7.20 7.74 -9.23
C TYR A 33 8.62 7.84 -9.81
N LEU A 34 9.44 6.80 -9.62
CA LEU A 34 10.79 6.73 -10.19
C LEU A 34 10.75 6.86 -11.73
N TYR A 35 9.83 6.15 -12.38
CA TYR A 35 9.68 6.20 -13.83
C TYR A 35 9.29 7.61 -14.30
N LYS A 36 8.32 8.24 -13.63
CA LYS A 36 7.89 9.61 -13.93
C LYS A 36 9.03 10.62 -13.74
N GLN A 37 9.80 10.49 -12.66
CA GLN A 37 10.78 11.50 -12.28
C GLN A 37 12.09 11.42 -13.07
N PHE A 38 12.50 10.22 -13.48
CA PHE A 38 13.82 10.02 -14.08
C PHE A 38 13.80 9.59 -15.54
N SER A 39 12.65 9.23 -16.12
CA SER A 39 12.63 8.76 -17.52
C SER A 39 12.48 9.88 -18.54
N GLY A 40 12.14 11.12 -18.15
CA GLY A 40 11.95 12.23 -19.08
C GLY A 40 10.95 11.96 -20.22
N ARG A 41 10.15 10.89 -20.09
CA ARG A 41 9.15 10.46 -21.05
C ARG A 41 7.81 10.96 -20.53
N ASP A 42 7.35 12.04 -21.14
CA ASP A 42 6.00 12.56 -20.97
C ASP A 42 5.01 11.41 -21.18
N ASP A 43 4.32 11.02 -20.10
CA ASP A 43 3.06 10.28 -19.93
C ASP A 43 2.72 9.01 -20.76
N ASP A 44 3.42 8.68 -21.84
CA ASP A 44 3.07 7.58 -22.76
C ASP A 44 3.75 6.24 -22.42
N GLY A 45 4.88 6.28 -21.71
CA GLY A 45 5.71 5.11 -21.47
C GLY A 45 5.25 4.20 -20.32
N PHE A 46 4.40 4.69 -19.41
CA PHE A 46 3.92 3.92 -18.26
C PHE A 46 2.40 4.02 -18.19
N LYS A 47 1.70 2.93 -18.53
CA LYS A 47 0.24 2.84 -18.47
C LYS A 47 -0.21 2.13 -17.18
N PRO A 48 -0.40 2.86 -16.07
CA PRO A 48 -0.83 2.29 -14.79
C PRO A 48 -2.24 1.69 -14.83
N GLY A 49 -3.03 1.98 -15.88
CA GLY A 49 -4.37 1.41 -16.08
C GLY A 49 -4.41 -0.11 -16.27
N SER A 50 -3.27 -0.75 -16.54
CA SER A 50 -3.15 -2.21 -16.61
C SER A 50 -3.19 -2.90 -15.23
N PHE A 51 -3.01 -2.15 -14.13
CA PHE A 51 -2.98 -2.73 -12.79
C PHE A 51 -4.37 -2.68 -12.12
N LYS A 52 -4.93 -3.86 -11.83
CA LYS A 52 -6.20 -3.99 -11.09
C LYS A 52 -6.09 -3.30 -9.72
N ARG A 53 -6.88 -2.25 -9.51
CA ARG A 53 -6.89 -1.50 -8.24
C ARG A 53 -7.24 -2.42 -7.07
N SER A 54 -6.40 -2.41 -6.04
CA SER A 54 -6.70 -3.04 -4.75
C SER A 54 -7.85 -2.30 -4.06
N SER A 55 -9.00 -2.96 -3.92
CA SER A 55 -10.07 -2.51 -3.03
C SER A 55 -9.70 -2.87 -1.59
N LYS A 56 -9.72 -1.88 -0.69
CA LYS A 56 -9.46 -2.09 0.74
C LYS A 56 -10.80 -2.33 1.44
N ALA A 57 -10.92 -3.40 2.21
CA ALA A 57 -12.04 -3.56 3.13
C ALA A 57 -12.06 -2.38 4.13
N LYS A 58 -13.21 -1.74 4.30
CA LYS A 58 -13.38 -0.63 5.24
C LYS A 58 -13.13 -1.17 6.65
N LYS A 59 -12.13 -0.64 7.35
CA LYS A 59 -11.95 -0.96 8.78
C LYS A 59 -13.11 -0.32 9.53
N LEU A 60 -13.83 -1.14 10.29
CA LEU A 60 -14.82 -0.62 11.23
C LEU A 60 -14.06 0.06 12.38
N PRO A 61 -14.46 1.26 12.80
CA PRO A 61 -13.88 1.88 13.99
C PRO A 61 -14.17 0.98 15.19
N VAL A 62 -13.12 0.57 15.91
CA VAL A 62 -13.25 -0.10 17.20
C VAL A 62 -13.14 0.99 18.26
N VAL A 63 -14.23 1.20 19.00
CA VAL A 63 -14.28 2.16 20.11
C VAL A 63 -14.09 1.42 21.43
N LEU A 64 -13.29 2.00 22.33
CA LEU A 64 -13.14 1.49 23.69
C LEU A 64 -14.43 1.76 24.48
N SER A 65 -14.82 0.82 25.33
CA SER A 65 -15.89 1.07 26.30
C SER A 65 -15.44 2.07 27.36
N ASN A 66 -16.39 2.77 27.98
CA ASN A 66 -16.10 3.71 29.06
C ASN A 66 -15.31 3.07 30.22
N GLN A 67 -15.54 1.78 30.49
CA GLN A 67 -14.79 1.04 31.51
C GLN A 67 -13.33 0.85 31.10
N ALA A 68 -13.07 0.45 29.85
CA ALA A 68 -11.71 0.28 29.34
C ALA A 68 -10.93 1.61 29.34
N LEU A 69 -11.59 2.72 29.00
CA LEU A 69 -11.02 4.07 29.08
C LEU A 69 -10.60 4.46 30.50
N ARG A 70 -11.43 4.18 31.51
CA ARG A 70 -11.10 4.47 32.92
C ARG A 70 -9.90 3.68 33.41
N ILE A 71 -9.81 2.40 33.03
CA ILE A 71 -8.66 1.56 33.36
C ILE A 71 -7.40 2.12 32.68
N PHE A 72 -7.47 2.40 31.38
CA PHE A 72 -6.35 2.94 30.62
C PHE A 72 -5.84 4.29 31.17
N ALA A 73 -6.76 5.18 31.54
CA ALA A 73 -6.41 6.47 32.13
C ALA A 73 -5.68 6.32 33.48
N HIS A 74 -6.08 5.36 34.31
CA HIS A 74 -5.43 5.08 35.58
C HIS A 74 -3.99 4.56 35.41
N TRP A 75 -3.76 3.70 34.40
CA TRP A 75 -2.44 3.20 34.05
C TRP A 75 -1.48 4.27 33.50
N LEU A 76 -2.00 5.35 32.93
CA LEU A 76 -1.19 6.43 32.36
C LEU A 76 -0.74 7.48 33.40
N THR A 77 -1.29 7.42 34.61
CA THR A 77 -1.01 8.35 35.72
C THR A 77 -0.03 7.78 36.76
N LEU A 78 0.48 6.58 36.54
CA LEU A 78 1.53 5.91 37.33
C LEU A 78 2.86 5.96 36.58
#